data_AF-A0A445MS96-F1
#
_entry.id   AF-A0A445MS96-F1
#
_cell.length_a   1.000
_cell.length_b   1.000
_cell.length_c   1.000
_cell.angle_alpha   90.00
_cell.angle_beta   90.00
_cell.angle_gamma   90.00
#
_symmetry.space_group_name_H-M   'P 1'
#
loop_
_entity.id
_entity.type
_entity.pdbx_description
1 polymer ?
#
loop_
_entity_poly.entity_id
_entity_poly.type
_entity_poly.pdbx_seq_one_letter_code
_entity_poly.pdbx_strand_id
1 'polypeptide(L)'
;MKIGNIETKIEIPAVNSKNKYPWPQMEVGDSVLVQLEQGESLYSLKRKVGPAARYYGDKTGKKFKALLDHDGNGVRVWRIE
;
A
#
# COMPACT_ATOMS: atom_id res chain seq x y z
N MET A 1 28.29 10.53 -12.98
CA MET A 1 26.84 10.61 -12.71
C MET A 1 26.29 11.78 -13.50
N LYS A 2 25.36 11.57 -14.44
CA LYS A 2 24.75 12.67 -15.22
C LYS A 2 23.32 12.88 -14.71
N ILE A 3 23.03 14.07 -14.20
CA ILE A 3 21.72 14.48 -13.72
C ILE A 3 21.06 15.27 -14.85
N GLY A 4 19.79 14.97 -15.17
CA GLY A 4 19.04 15.68 -16.21
C GLY A 4 18.63 17.10 -15.79
N ASN A 5 18.22 17.91 -16.76
CA ASN A 5 17.70 19.26 -16.51
C ASN A 5 16.29 19.20 -15.87
N ILE A 6 15.92 20.22 -15.10
CA ILE A 6 14.59 20.34 -14.48
C ILE A 6 13.59 20.83 -15.53
N GLU A 7 12.57 20.02 -15.80
CA GLU A 7 11.45 20.39 -16.66
C GLU A 7 10.32 21.00 -15.82
N THR A 8 9.87 22.19 -16.19
CA THR A 8 8.77 22.90 -15.52
C THR A 8 7.52 22.86 -16.41
N LYS A 9 6.32 22.85 -15.80
CA LYS A 9 5.00 22.80 -16.47
C LYS A 9 4.60 21.43 -17.08
N ILE A 10 5.16 20.33 -16.59
CA ILE A 10 4.60 19.01 -16.87
C ILE A 10 3.35 18.84 -16.01
N GLU A 11 2.22 18.56 -16.64
CA GLU A 11 0.99 18.23 -15.92
C GLU A 11 1.18 16.93 -15.15
N ILE A 12 0.91 16.96 -13.84
CA ILE A 12 0.97 15.77 -13.01
C ILE A 12 -0.16 14.85 -13.48
N PRO A 13 0.14 13.61 -13.93
CA PRO A 13 -0.89 12.71 -14.41
C PRO A 13 -1.91 12.44 -13.30
N ALA A 14 -3.19 12.44 -13.67
CA ALA A 14 -4.26 12.09 -12.74
C ALA A 14 -4.02 10.67 -12.19
N VAL A 15 -3.93 10.55 -10.88
CA VAL A 15 -3.61 9.29 -10.20
C VAL A 15 -4.84 8.37 -10.25
N ASN A 16 -4.93 7.54 -11.28
CA ASN A 16 -5.94 6.48 -11.40
C ASN A 16 -5.51 5.23 -10.60
N SER A 17 -5.53 5.30 -9.27
CA SER A 17 -5.32 4.12 -8.44
C SER A 17 -6.56 3.22 -8.49
N LYS A 18 -6.51 2.12 -9.26
CA LYS A 18 -7.55 1.07 -9.27
C LYS A 18 -7.59 0.25 -7.97
N ASN A 19 -6.51 0.25 -7.20
CA ASN A 19 -6.38 -0.57 -5.99
C ASN A 19 -7.06 0.14 -4.82
N LYS A 20 -8.37 -0.11 -4.64
CA LYS A 20 -9.11 0.30 -3.45
C LYS A 20 -8.89 -0.73 -2.36
N TYR A 21 -7.92 -0.47 -1.51
CA TYR A 21 -7.79 -1.20 -0.26
C TYR A 21 -8.94 -0.81 0.69
N PRO A 22 -9.41 -1.73 1.57
CA PRO A 22 -10.54 -1.48 2.46
C PRO A 22 -10.18 -0.66 3.72
N TRP A 23 -9.13 0.16 3.68
CA TRP A 23 -8.66 0.94 4.83
C TRP A 23 -9.74 1.83 5.48
N PRO A 24 -10.64 2.48 4.72
CA PRO A 24 -11.71 3.28 5.32
C PRO A 24 -12.65 2.49 6.21
N GLN A 25 -12.92 1.22 5.86
CA GLN A 25 -13.89 0.34 6.51
C GLN A 25 -13.30 -0.50 7.65
N MET A 26 -11.99 -0.48 7.85
CA MET A 26 -11.35 -1.26 8.91
C MET A 26 -11.47 -0.55 10.27
N GLU A 27 -12.02 -1.27 11.24
CA GLU A 27 -12.07 -0.90 12.66
C GLU A 27 -10.80 -1.38 13.39
N VAL A 28 -10.49 -0.79 14.54
CA VAL A 28 -9.30 -1.18 15.32
C VAL A 28 -9.42 -2.64 15.76
N GLY A 29 -8.39 -3.44 15.45
CA GLY A 29 -8.37 -4.88 15.64
C GLY A 29 -8.64 -5.67 14.36
N ASP A 30 -9.24 -5.05 13.33
CA ASP A 30 -9.49 -5.71 12.06
C ASP A 30 -8.19 -6.04 11.33
N SER A 31 -8.25 -7.11 10.52
CA SER A 31 -7.19 -7.44 9.59
C SER A 31 -7.75 -7.81 8.21
N VAL A 32 -7.01 -7.44 7.17
CA VAL A 32 -7.27 -7.84 5.80
C VAL A 32 -6.04 -8.55 5.25
N LEU A 33 -6.26 -9.66 4.55
CA LEU A 33 -5.22 -10.32 3.78
C LEU A 33 -5.30 -9.82 2.33
N VAL A 34 -4.23 -9.17 1.86
CA VAL A 34 -4.07 -8.87 0.44
C VAL A 34 -3.32 -10.04 -0.17
N GLN A 35 -4.01 -10.82 -0.99
CA GLN A 35 -3.44 -12.01 -1.61
C GLN A 35 -2.52 -11.65 -2.78
N LEU A 36 -1.56 -12.53 -3.02
CA LEU A 36 -0.65 -12.45 -4.15
C LEU A 36 -1.37 -12.72 -5.48
N GLU A 37 -1.16 -11.85 -6.46
CA GLU A 37 -1.60 -12.09 -7.84
C GLU A 37 -0.62 -12.99 -8.60
N GLN A 38 -1.10 -13.63 -9.68
CA GLN A 38 -0.32 -14.56 -10.46
C GLN A 38 0.89 -13.86 -11.12
N GLY A 39 2.10 -14.33 -10.84
CA GLY A 39 3.35 -13.73 -11.33
C GLY A 39 3.93 -12.61 -10.47
N GLU A 40 3.30 -12.28 -9.33
CA GLU A 40 3.86 -11.35 -8.34
C GLU A 40 4.70 -12.10 -7.29
N SER A 41 5.68 -11.43 -6.67
CA SER A 41 6.39 -11.95 -5.49
C SER A 41 5.81 -11.38 -4.18
N LEU A 42 5.89 -12.14 -3.08
CA LEU A 42 5.47 -11.65 -1.75
C LEU A 42 6.17 -10.33 -1.38
N TYR A 43 7.45 -10.20 -1.72
CA TYR A 43 8.22 -8.99 -1.47
C TYR A 43 7.75 -7.79 -2.31
N SER A 44 7.44 -7.99 -3.59
CA SER A 44 6.89 -6.94 -4.44
C SER A 44 5.51 -6.50 -3.95
N LEU A 45 4.67 -7.44 -3.54
CA LEU A 45 3.36 -7.12 -2.96
C LEU A 45 3.52 -6.32 -1.67
N LYS A 46 4.43 -6.73 -0.78
CA LYS A 46 4.71 -6.01 0.48
C LYS A 46 5.18 -4.58 0.25
N ARG A 47 6.00 -4.36 -0.79
CA ARG A 47 6.47 -3.03 -1.21
C ARG A 47 5.37 -2.15 -1.79
N LYS A 48 4.23 -2.71 -2.23
CA LYS A 48 3.04 -1.95 -2.65
C LYS A 48 2.10 -1.69 -1.48
N VAL A 49 1.71 -2.75 -0.77
CA VAL A 49 0.67 -2.72 0.27
C VAL A 49 1.14 -1.94 1.52
N GLY A 50 2.38 -2.16 1.96
CA GLY A 50 2.92 -1.51 3.17
C GLY A 50 2.91 0.01 3.08
N PRO A 51 3.53 0.61 2.05
CA PRO A 51 3.50 2.06 1.85
C PRO A 51 2.09 2.61 1.63
N ALA A 52 1.21 1.87 0.96
CA ALA A 52 -0.18 2.30 0.75
C ALA A 52 -0.96 2.41 2.07
N ALA A 53 -0.85 1.40 2.95
CA ALA A 53 -1.47 1.42 4.27
C ALA A 53 -0.89 2.55 5.15
N ARG A 54 0.43 2.75 5.10
CA ARG A 54 1.10 3.85 5.82
C ARG A 54 0.64 5.22 5.32
N TYR A 55 0.64 5.44 4.01
CA TYR A 55 0.23 6.70 3.40
C TYR A 55 -1.21 7.07 3.77
N TYR A 56 -2.13 6.10 3.68
CA TYR A 56 -3.52 6.32 4.09
C TYR A 56 -3.62 6.62 5.59
N GLY A 57 -2.87 5.89 6.41
CA GLY A 57 -2.77 6.11 7.84
C GLY A 57 -2.32 7.52 8.21
N ASP A 58 -1.19 7.96 7.65
CA ASP A 58 -0.60 9.29 7.87
C ASP A 58 -1.57 10.42 7.46
N LYS A 59 -2.41 10.20 6.44
CA LYS A 59 -3.42 11.17 5.97
C LYS A 59 -4.70 11.22 6.80
N THR A 60 -5.03 10.14 7.51
CA THR A 60 -6.32 10.00 8.21
C THR A 60 -6.19 9.92 9.72
N GLY A 61 -4.96 10.02 10.26
CA GLY A 61 -4.69 9.85 11.69
C GLY A 61 -4.82 8.40 12.16
N LYS A 62 -4.77 7.45 11.22
CA LYS A 62 -4.93 6.01 11.45
C LYS A 62 -3.56 5.33 11.42
N LYS A 63 -3.31 4.30 12.23
CA LYS A 63 -2.15 3.41 12.15
C LYS A 63 -2.49 2.01 11.64
N PHE A 64 -1.61 1.51 10.79
CA PHE A 64 -1.70 0.16 10.22
C PHE A 64 -0.38 -0.58 10.39
N LYS A 65 -0.45 -1.87 10.70
CA LYS A 65 0.71 -2.77 10.66
C LYS A 65 0.55 -3.67 9.45
N ALA A 66 1.59 -3.86 8.66
CA ALA A 66 1.55 -4.75 7.51
C ALA A 66 2.72 -5.74 7.57
N LEU A 67 2.46 -7.03 7.50
CA LEU A 67 3.47 -8.12 7.54
C LEU A 67 3.21 -9.12 6.40
N LEU A 68 4.25 -9.88 6.05
CA LEU A 68 4.10 -11.02 5.15
C LEU A 68 3.30 -12.12 5.88
N ASP A 69 2.37 -12.72 5.16
CA ASP A 69 1.60 -13.89 5.58
C ASP A 69 1.95 -15.02 4.61
N HIS A 70 2.90 -15.86 5.01
CA HIS A 70 3.39 -16.96 4.17
C HIS A 70 2.33 -18.04 3.97
N ASP A 71 1.54 -18.33 5.01
CA ASP A 71 0.48 -19.33 4.98
C ASP A 71 -0.70 -18.85 4.13
N GLY A 72 -1.06 -17.57 4.25
CA GLY A 72 -2.07 -16.92 3.43
C GLY A 72 -1.59 -16.53 2.03
N ASN A 73 -0.33 -16.77 1.69
CA ASN A 73 0.33 -16.35 0.45
C ASN A 73 0.04 -14.88 0.10
N GLY A 74 0.34 -13.96 1.03
CA GLY A 74 0.05 -12.55 0.82
C GLY A 74 0.67 -11.60 1.84
N VAL A 75 0.09 -10.40 1.93
CA VAL A 75 0.44 -9.39 2.93
C VAL A 75 -0.79 -9.15 3.79
N ARG A 76 -0.67 -9.47 5.08
CA ARG A 76 -1.71 -9.15 6.04
C ARG A 76 -1.50 -7.76 6.60
N VAL A 77 -2.58 -7.00 6.68
CA VAL A 77 -2.59 -5.66 7.23
C VAL A 77 -3.60 -5.59 8.37
N TRP A 78 -3.16 -5.10 9.51
CA TRP A 78 -3.98 -4.87 10.70
C TRP A 78 -4.19 -3.38 10.92
N ARG A 79 -5.41 -3.01 11.30
CA ARG A 79 -5.74 -1.70 11.83
C ARG A 79 -5.41 -1.70 13.33
N ILE A 80 -4.44 -0.89 13.75
CA ILE A 80 -3.93 -0.93 15.13
C ILE A 80 -4.34 0.25 16.02
N GLU A 81 -4.49 1.46 15.47
CA GLU A 81 -4.92 2.65 16.23
C GLU A 81 -5.60 3.69 15.36
#